data_AF-A0A7X9D932-F1
#
_entry.id   AF-A0A7X9D932-F1
#
_cell.length_a   1.000
_cell.length_b   1.000
_cell.length_c   1.000
_cell.angle_alpha   90.00
_cell.angle_beta   90.00
_cell.angle_gamma   90.00
#
_symmetry.space_group_name_H-M   'P 1'
#
loop_
_entity.id
_entity.type
_entity.pdbx_description
1 polymer ?
#
loop_
_entity_poly.entity_id
_entity_poly.type
_entity_poly.pdbx_seq_one_letter_code
_entity_poly.pdbx_strand_id
1 'polypeptide(L)'
;MKTTETTETAKAPLNEQWIKASIIGSMWASVEIVWGSFLHNLRVPLSGHILTAIGLIILISASYRWKEKGLFWRAGVICALLKTMSPSAVIFGPMIAIFTEALLLEASVSLFGKNHIGLAIGAILAMSWNLVQAIISKVIAYGYNLVKLYESIMLYAQKQLHTDIDMVWAPIVWLLIIYILLGLGTAIAGISIGKRIESADLMPQPMDDKNKTRHSLIPKYSHFPFSTTWLIFDLLAVGAVLVTANFIPAGYWFGMSIAVIASWIMHYKVALRRLARPHLWISFFLITVIAAVAFSQFQGEVSVGEGALIGIEMNVRAIVVVIGFSVIGTELYSPKIKKMFQRKSLLSLYTALDLSTESLPNMIALVPNLKTIFSNPIDIIRKFMSYAEYRMHEIGTRQRQQATVAIVTGEKGSGKTRFLSETAHELKKRGFEVGGVYTKKIRNNGEIIGYRAVNVATCEEQPFLRKDNGDTGLRIGAFSIDCAGLELGQKAIARAMNANLLMIDEIGKLELEGGGWHDELNALPLEKQLFIVLSVRLEFVNDVIDKWNLHPSAIYNVSECKVETLASEIIAYFEGEK
;
A
#
# COMPACT_ATOMS: atom_id res chain seq x y z
N MET A 1 -20.57 26.89 -31.83
CA MET A 1 -19.30 26.17 -32.04
C MET A 1 -18.68 25.99 -30.66
N LYS A 2 -18.79 24.78 -30.09
CA LYS A 2 -18.44 24.49 -28.69
C LYS A 2 -16.92 24.36 -28.57
N THR A 3 -16.35 25.17 -27.70
CA THR A 3 -15.01 25.04 -27.13
C THR A 3 -14.88 23.70 -26.42
N THR A 4 -14.11 22.78 -27.01
CA THR A 4 -13.64 21.57 -26.35
C THR A 4 -12.44 21.92 -25.48
N GLU A 5 -12.67 22.08 -24.18
CA GLU A 5 -11.64 22.04 -23.15
C GLU A 5 -10.95 20.66 -23.21
N THR A 6 -9.74 20.64 -23.76
CA THR A 6 -8.80 19.53 -23.66
C THR A 6 -8.37 19.42 -22.20
N THR A 7 -8.78 18.34 -21.54
CA THR A 7 -8.35 17.98 -20.19
C THR A 7 -6.84 17.72 -20.17
N GLU A 8 -6.09 18.71 -19.69
CA GLU A 8 -4.70 18.60 -19.27
C GLU A 8 -4.51 17.39 -18.33
N THR A 9 -3.61 16.48 -18.69
CA THR A 9 -3.11 15.43 -17.79
C THR A 9 -1.91 15.93 -16.98
N ALA A 10 -2.05 17.09 -16.34
CA ALA A 10 -1.22 17.41 -15.20
C ALA A 10 -1.56 16.39 -14.09
N LYS A 11 -0.58 15.68 -13.54
CA LYS A 11 -0.78 14.84 -12.35
C LYS A 11 -1.39 15.73 -11.27
N ALA A 12 -2.70 15.63 -11.05
CA ALA A 12 -3.38 16.45 -10.07
C ALA A 12 -2.68 16.29 -8.72
N PRO A 13 -2.29 17.39 -8.04
CA PRO A 13 -1.65 17.31 -6.73
C PRO A 13 -2.57 16.50 -5.80
N LEU A 14 -2.03 15.47 -5.14
CA LEU A 14 -2.87 14.63 -4.29
C LEU A 14 -3.38 15.49 -3.14
N ASN A 15 -4.68 15.41 -2.89
CA ASN A 15 -5.26 15.98 -1.70
C ASN A 15 -4.54 15.40 -0.47
N GLU A 16 -4.04 16.30 0.38
CA GLU A 16 -3.29 16.01 1.60
C GLU A 16 -3.98 14.94 2.48
N GLN A 17 -5.32 14.94 2.50
CA GLN A 17 -6.16 13.96 3.20
C GLN A 17 -5.89 12.53 2.79
N TRP A 18 -5.68 12.29 1.49
CA TRP A 18 -5.43 10.95 0.94
C TRP A 18 -4.00 10.48 1.20
N ILE A 19 -3.04 11.40 1.31
CA ILE A 19 -1.66 11.08 1.69
C ILE A 19 -1.60 10.71 3.17
N LYS A 20 -2.24 11.51 4.04
CA LYS A 20 -2.34 11.20 5.47
C LYS A 20 -3.07 9.87 5.70
N ALA A 21 -4.15 9.64 4.97
CA ALA A 21 -4.87 8.37 5.02
C ALA A 21 -4.06 7.19 4.49
N SER A 22 -3.23 7.36 3.45
CA SER A 22 -2.38 6.28 2.91
C SER A 22 -1.34 5.83 3.93
N ILE A 23 -0.77 6.78 4.66
CA ILE A 23 0.21 6.52 5.70
C ILE A 23 -0.45 5.82 6.90
N ILE A 24 -1.53 6.36 7.47
CA ILE A 24 -2.24 5.72 8.60
C ILE A 24 -2.82 4.36 8.21
N GLY A 25 -3.42 4.26 7.02
CA GLY A 25 -3.95 3.00 6.49
C GLY A 25 -2.86 1.95 6.34
N SER A 26 -1.64 2.34 5.95
CA SER A 26 -0.50 1.42 5.88
C SER A 26 0.01 0.96 7.25
N MET A 27 -0.05 1.82 8.29
CA MET A 27 0.27 1.44 9.67
C MET A 27 -0.73 0.45 10.25
N TRP A 28 -2.02 0.70 10.03
CA TRP A 28 -3.05 -0.23 10.48
C TRP A 28 -2.92 -1.56 9.73
N ALA A 29 -2.72 -1.52 8.42
CA ALA A 29 -2.51 -2.72 7.61
C ALA A 29 -1.28 -3.52 8.03
N SER A 30 -0.16 -2.88 8.40
CA SER A 30 1.04 -3.60 8.82
C SER A 30 0.79 -4.41 10.08
N VAL A 31 0.14 -3.83 11.09
CA VAL A 31 -0.28 -4.53 12.31
C VAL A 31 -1.26 -5.66 11.99
N GLU A 32 -2.25 -5.37 11.16
CA GLU A 32 -3.31 -6.29 10.78
C GLU A 32 -2.78 -7.50 9.99
N ILE A 33 -1.73 -7.34 9.21
CA ILE A 33 -1.08 -8.43 8.45
C ILE A 33 -0.14 -9.23 9.37
N VAL A 34 0.76 -8.56 10.10
CA VAL A 34 1.79 -9.21 10.91
C VAL A 34 1.18 -9.89 12.13
N TRP A 35 0.43 -9.15 12.96
CA TRP A 35 -0.16 -9.75 14.17
C TRP A 35 -1.42 -10.53 13.86
N GLY A 36 -2.18 -10.16 12.83
CA GLY A 36 -3.33 -10.97 12.43
C GLY A 36 -2.91 -12.38 12.07
N SER A 37 -1.87 -12.54 11.24
CA SER A 37 -1.34 -13.87 10.91
C SER A 37 -0.76 -14.59 12.14
N PHE A 38 -0.05 -13.88 13.01
CA PHE A 38 0.50 -14.45 14.24
C PHE A 38 -0.57 -14.94 15.23
N LEU A 39 -1.58 -14.11 15.54
CA LEU A 39 -2.67 -14.44 16.48
C LEU A 39 -3.52 -15.60 15.95
N HIS A 40 -3.76 -15.64 14.64
CA HIS A 40 -4.44 -16.78 14.00
C HIS A 40 -3.61 -18.06 14.10
N ASN A 41 -2.28 -17.98 13.94
CA ASN A 41 -1.40 -19.14 14.08
C ASN A 41 -1.37 -19.67 15.52
N LEU A 42 -1.42 -18.78 16.51
CA LEU A 42 -1.50 -19.16 17.93
C LEU A 42 -2.91 -19.60 18.38
N ARG A 43 -3.94 -19.48 17.53
CA ARG A 43 -5.35 -19.75 17.86
C ARG A 43 -5.82 -18.98 19.10
N VAL A 44 -5.36 -17.74 19.27
CA VAL A 44 -5.77 -16.88 20.39
C VAL A 44 -7.27 -16.58 20.25
N PRO A 45 -8.11 -16.86 21.26
CA PRO A 45 -9.51 -16.49 21.22
C PRO A 45 -9.67 -14.97 21.16
N LEU A 46 -10.70 -14.49 20.46
CA LEU A 46 -10.99 -13.05 20.32
C LEU A 46 -9.90 -12.24 19.59
N SER A 47 -9.08 -12.88 18.75
CA SER A 47 -8.02 -12.21 17.98
C SER A 47 -8.53 -11.00 17.18
N GLY A 48 -9.74 -11.08 16.62
CA GLY A 48 -10.38 -9.96 15.92
C GLY A 48 -10.57 -8.72 16.79
N HIS A 49 -11.00 -8.88 18.04
CA HIS A 49 -11.20 -7.76 18.96
C HIS A 49 -9.89 -7.08 19.34
N ILE A 50 -8.82 -7.86 19.51
CA ILE A 50 -7.48 -7.32 19.78
C ILE A 50 -7.02 -6.46 18.61
N LEU A 51 -7.20 -6.95 17.38
CA LEU A 51 -6.84 -6.23 16.15
C LEU A 51 -7.66 -4.95 15.97
N THR A 52 -8.98 -5.01 16.18
CA THR A 52 -9.85 -3.82 16.18
C THR A 52 -9.40 -2.82 17.24
N ALA A 53 -9.02 -3.26 18.45
CA ALA A 53 -8.52 -2.38 19.50
C ALA A 53 -7.29 -1.59 19.04
N ILE A 54 -6.31 -2.29 18.47
CA ILE A 54 -5.06 -1.67 18.04
C ILE A 54 -5.30 -0.73 16.86
N GLY A 55 -6.14 -1.14 15.90
CA GLY A 55 -6.55 -0.29 14.78
C GLY A 55 -7.19 1.01 15.24
N LEU A 56 -8.15 0.93 16.16
CA LEU A 56 -8.80 2.10 16.75
C LEU A 56 -7.81 2.96 17.55
N ILE A 57 -6.87 2.37 18.31
CA ILE A 57 -5.82 3.13 19.01
C ILE A 57 -4.96 3.91 18.01
N ILE A 58 -4.54 3.29 16.90
CA ILE A 58 -3.76 3.95 15.84
C ILE A 58 -4.56 5.11 15.24
N LEU A 59 -5.80 4.87 14.82
CA LEU A 59 -6.67 5.89 14.23
C LEU A 59 -6.89 7.07 15.19
N ILE A 60 -7.31 6.79 16.43
CA ILE A 60 -7.59 7.81 17.43
C ILE A 60 -6.33 8.61 17.77
N SER A 61 -5.19 7.93 17.98
CA SER A 61 -3.92 8.60 18.32
C SER A 61 -3.44 9.50 17.19
N ALA A 62 -3.48 9.02 15.93
CA ALA A 62 -3.09 9.81 14.77
C ALA A 62 -4.00 11.04 14.56
N SER A 63 -5.27 10.95 15.00
CA SER A 63 -6.25 12.04 14.88
C SER A 63 -5.96 13.28 15.73
N TYR A 64 -5.14 13.14 16.78
CA TYR A 64 -4.63 14.26 17.58
C TYR A 64 -3.58 15.06 16.80
N ARG A 65 -2.77 14.38 15.99
CA ARG A 65 -1.78 15.01 15.12
C ARG A 65 -2.40 15.58 13.85
N TRP A 66 -3.28 14.82 13.19
CA TRP A 66 -3.94 15.23 11.94
C TRP A 66 -5.45 15.41 12.13
N LYS A 67 -5.88 16.69 12.07
CA LYS A 67 -7.25 17.12 12.42
C LYS A 67 -8.23 17.17 11.24
N GLU A 68 -7.85 16.64 10.09
CA GLU A 68 -8.66 16.69 8.86
C GLU A 68 -9.93 15.82 8.93
N LYS A 69 -10.97 16.25 8.19
CA LYS A 69 -12.26 15.54 8.10
C LYS A 69 -12.18 14.35 7.15
N GLY A 70 -12.83 13.25 7.50
CA GLY A 70 -12.85 12.05 6.67
C GLY A 70 -11.56 11.26 6.68
N LEU A 71 -10.71 11.43 7.70
CA LEU A 71 -9.43 10.71 7.78
C LEU A 71 -9.65 9.23 8.12
N PHE A 72 -10.63 8.91 8.99
CA PHE A 72 -10.81 7.55 9.47
C PHE A 72 -11.33 6.62 8.38
N TRP A 73 -12.39 7.01 7.67
CA TRP A 73 -12.94 6.16 6.62
C TRP A 73 -11.96 5.94 5.47
N ARG A 74 -11.17 6.96 5.08
CA ARG A 74 -10.15 6.82 4.04
C ARG A 74 -9.04 5.87 4.46
N ALA A 75 -8.54 6.00 5.69
CA ALA A 75 -7.55 5.07 6.24
C ALA A 75 -8.10 3.64 6.33
N GLY A 76 -9.38 3.48 6.70
CA GLY A 76 -10.06 2.19 6.75
C GLY A 76 -10.23 1.52 5.39
N VAL A 77 -10.63 2.27 4.34
CA VAL A 77 -10.68 1.73 2.96
C VAL A 77 -9.31 1.25 2.53
N ILE A 78 -8.27 2.06 2.75
CA ILE A 78 -6.90 1.72 2.36
C ILE A 78 -6.42 0.48 3.12
N CYS A 79 -6.62 0.41 4.44
CA CYS A 79 -6.26 -0.74 5.25
C CYS A 79 -6.98 -2.02 4.79
N ALA A 80 -8.30 -1.93 4.55
CA ALA A 80 -9.09 -3.05 4.03
C ALA A 80 -8.55 -3.52 2.67
N LEU A 81 -8.22 -2.61 1.76
CA LEU A 81 -7.64 -2.96 0.48
C LEU A 81 -6.23 -3.57 0.62
N LEU A 82 -5.38 -3.08 1.51
CA LEU A 82 -4.05 -3.68 1.73
C LEU A 82 -4.11 -5.07 2.37
N LYS A 83 -5.19 -5.39 3.10
CA LYS A 83 -5.39 -6.73 3.69
C LYS A 83 -5.41 -7.83 2.63
N THR A 84 -5.74 -7.52 1.38
CA THR A 84 -5.70 -8.49 0.28
C THR A 84 -4.28 -8.96 -0.05
N MET A 85 -3.24 -8.24 0.41
CA MET A 85 -1.84 -8.64 0.33
C MET A 85 -1.44 -9.62 1.44
N SER A 86 -2.34 -9.93 2.39
CA SER A 86 -2.10 -10.89 3.46
C SER A 86 -2.08 -12.34 2.93
N PRO A 87 -1.20 -13.21 3.46
CA PRO A 87 -1.19 -14.65 3.11
C PRO A 87 -2.39 -15.44 3.66
N SER A 88 -3.29 -14.83 4.44
CA SER A 88 -4.46 -15.48 5.06
C SER A 88 -5.49 -15.98 4.03
N ALA A 89 -6.12 -17.13 4.30
CA ALA A 89 -7.09 -17.76 3.38
C ALA A 89 -8.50 -17.14 3.41
N VAL A 90 -8.85 -16.40 4.48
CA VAL A 90 -10.16 -15.75 4.65
C VAL A 90 -9.95 -14.24 4.69
N ILE A 91 -10.17 -13.58 3.55
CA ILE A 91 -9.76 -12.19 3.33
C ILE A 91 -10.96 -11.23 3.46
N PHE A 92 -12.13 -11.59 2.92
CA PHE A 92 -13.28 -10.67 2.81
C PHE A 92 -13.94 -10.29 4.13
N GLY A 93 -14.14 -11.24 5.04
CA GLY A 93 -14.78 -10.98 6.33
C GLY A 93 -14.04 -9.87 7.10
N PRO A 94 -12.73 -10.02 7.36
CA PRO A 94 -11.93 -8.98 8.00
C PRO A 94 -11.90 -7.66 7.21
N MET A 95 -11.89 -7.66 5.88
CA MET A 95 -11.93 -6.42 5.09
C MET A 95 -13.21 -5.60 5.35
N ILE A 96 -14.36 -6.27 5.37
CA ILE A 96 -15.66 -5.64 5.66
C ILE A 96 -15.68 -5.12 7.10
N ALA A 97 -15.07 -5.87 8.04
CA ALA A 97 -14.96 -5.47 9.44
C ALA A 97 -14.18 -4.16 9.58
N ILE A 98 -12.93 -4.13 9.12
CA ILE A 98 -12.01 -2.99 9.15
C ILE A 98 -12.66 -1.75 8.54
N PHE A 99 -13.27 -1.90 7.36
CA PHE A 99 -13.91 -0.77 6.68
C PHE A 99 -15.12 -0.25 7.47
N THR A 100 -15.97 -1.13 8.00
CA THR A 100 -17.17 -0.72 8.74
C THR A 100 -16.82 -0.13 10.10
N GLU A 101 -15.83 -0.66 10.80
CA GLU A 101 -15.27 -0.10 12.05
C GLU A 101 -14.82 1.35 11.85
N ALA A 102 -14.07 1.60 10.76
CA ALA A 102 -13.61 2.94 10.41
C ALA A 102 -14.76 3.89 10.05
N LEU A 103 -15.79 3.39 9.35
CA LEU A 103 -17.00 4.16 9.05
C LEU A 103 -17.80 4.50 10.31
N LEU A 104 -17.93 3.56 11.25
CA LEU A 104 -18.64 3.79 12.51
C LEU A 104 -17.93 4.83 13.38
N LEU A 105 -16.59 4.77 13.43
CA LEU A 105 -15.78 5.79 14.10
C LEU A 105 -15.95 7.17 13.44
N GLU A 106 -15.88 7.26 12.11
CA GLU A 106 -16.10 8.52 11.38
C GLU A 106 -17.52 9.07 11.56
N ALA A 107 -18.54 8.21 11.48
CA ALA A 107 -19.94 8.60 11.66
C ALA A 107 -20.17 9.16 13.07
N SER A 108 -19.63 8.50 14.10
CA SER A 108 -19.71 9.00 15.48
C SER A 108 -19.03 10.35 15.65
N VAL A 109 -17.82 10.52 15.13
CA VAL A 109 -17.08 11.80 15.22
C VAL A 109 -17.75 12.89 14.40
N SER A 110 -18.41 12.55 13.29
CA SER A 110 -19.18 13.49 12.48
C SER A 110 -20.46 13.96 13.20
N LEU A 111 -21.12 13.08 13.96
CA LEU A 111 -22.36 13.38 14.68
C LEU A 111 -22.12 14.09 16.02
N PHE A 112 -21.18 13.60 16.84
CA PHE A 112 -20.93 14.08 18.21
C PHE A 112 -19.73 15.04 18.30
N GLY A 113 -19.06 15.29 17.18
CA GLY A 113 -17.86 16.11 17.08
C GLY A 113 -16.57 15.35 17.41
N LYS A 114 -15.43 15.93 17.01
CA LYS A 114 -14.09 15.39 17.28
C LYS A 114 -13.62 15.74 18.71
N ASN A 115 -14.40 15.32 19.70
CA ASN A 115 -14.12 15.44 21.12
C ASN A 115 -13.96 14.05 21.75
N HIS A 116 -13.66 13.99 23.06
CA HIS A 116 -13.49 12.72 23.78
C HIS A 116 -14.75 11.83 23.70
N ILE A 117 -15.94 12.44 23.66
CA ILE A 117 -17.22 11.73 23.63
C ILE A 117 -17.44 11.07 22.26
N GLY A 118 -17.27 11.81 21.16
CA GLY A 118 -17.42 11.27 19.81
C GLY A 118 -16.42 10.17 19.48
N LEU A 119 -15.18 10.30 19.97
CA LEU A 119 -14.17 9.23 19.86
C LEU A 119 -14.52 8.00 20.71
N ALA A 120 -15.04 8.19 21.93
CA ALA A 120 -15.46 7.09 22.80
C ALA A 120 -16.66 6.33 22.24
N ILE A 121 -17.72 7.04 21.83
CA ILE A 121 -18.90 6.44 21.20
C ILE A 121 -18.50 5.70 19.92
N GLY A 122 -17.61 6.29 19.11
CA GLY A 122 -17.15 5.68 17.87
C GLY A 122 -16.37 4.38 18.10
N ALA A 123 -15.50 4.36 19.11
CA ALA A 123 -14.76 3.15 19.50
C ALA A 123 -15.69 2.06 20.08
N ILE A 124 -16.70 2.46 20.86
CA ILE A 124 -17.73 1.54 21.38
C ILE A 124 -18.49 0.90 20.20
N LEU A 125 -18.99 1.71 19.27
CA LEU A 125 -19.72 1.22 18.10
C LEU A 125 -18.86 0.29 17.24
N ALA A 126 -17.61 0.67 16.97
CA ALA A 126 -16.69 -0.16 16.19
C ALA A 126 -16.37 -1.49 16.90
N MET A 127 -16.17 -1.48 18.23
CA MET A 127 -15.95 -2.72 18.98
C MET A 127 -17.17 -3.63 19.02
N SER A 128 -18.35 -3.05 19.22
CA SER A 128 -19.62 -3.78 19.21
C SER A 128 -19.96 -4.33 17.82
N TRP A 129 -19.48 -3.71 16.74
CA TRP A 129 -19.67 -4.19 15.38
C TRP A 129 -19.14 -5.61 15.16
N ASN A 130 -18.04 -6.00 15.83
CA ASN A 130 -17.52 -7.36 15.76
C ASN A 130 -18.57 -8.42 16.16
N LEU A 131 -19.40 -8.13 17.17
CA LEU A 131 -20.52 -9.00 17.54
C LEU A 131 -21.56 -9.08 16.44
N VAL A 132 -22.00 -7.92 15.97
CA VAL A 132 -23.04 -7.77 14.96
C VAL A 132 -22.62 -8.48 13.68
N GLN A 133 -21.40 -8.24 13.21
CA GLN A 133 -20.85 -8.92 12.05
C GLN A 133 -20.75 -10.42 12.27
N ALA A 134 -20.33 -10.90 13.44
CA ALA A 134 -20.27 -12.33 13.71
C ALA A 134 -21.66 -12.98 13.68
N ILE A 135 -22.68 -12.33 14.24
CA ILE A 135 -24.07 -12.79 14.20
C ILE A 135 -24.59 -12.79 12.76
N ILE A 136 -24.48 -11.67 12.04
CA ILE A 136 -24.91 -11.54 10.64
C ILE A 136 -24.21 -12.59 9.77
N SER A 137 -22.89 -12.73 9.90
CA SER A 137 -22.11 -13.70 9.10
C SER A 137 -22.57 -15.13 9.34
N LYS A 138 -22.87 -15.48 10.60
CA LYS A 138 -23.42 -16.80 10.93
C LYS A 138 -24.84 -16.97 10.41
N VAL A 139 -25.71 -15.98 10.54
CA VAL A 139 -27.09 -16.04 10.02
C VAL A 139 -27.10 -16.15 8.49
N ILE A 140 -26.20 -15.45 7.79
CA ILE A 140 -26.03 -15.59 6.33
C ILE A 140 -25.53 -16.99 5.97
N ALA A 141 -24.52 -17.50 6.68
CA ALA A 141 -23.93 -18.81 6.40
C ALA A 141 -24.88 -19.97 6.68
N TYR A 142 -25.61 -19.91 7.80
CA TYR A 142 -26.37 -21.00 8.38
C TYR A 142 -27.90 -20.85 8.24
N GLY A 143 -28.37 -19.69 7.77
CA GLY A 143 -29.79 -19.40 7.61
C GLY A 143 -30.54 -19.20 8.93
N TYR A 144 -31.87 -19.03 8.83
CA TYR A 144 -32.74 -18.80 9.99
C TYR A 144 -32.83 -19.99 10.95
N ASN A 145 -32.53 -21.21 10.47
CA ASN A 145 -32.51 -22.41 11.30
C ASN A 145 -31.49 -22.32 12.44
N LEU A 146 -30.38 -21.60 12.26
CA LEU A 146 -29.43 -21.34 13.35
C LEU A 146 -30.06 -20.52 14.49
N VAL A 147 -30.91 -19.55 14.15
CA VAL A 147 -31.57 -18.70 15.15
C VAL A 147 -32.57 -19.54 15.95
N LYS A 148 -33.35 -20.38 15.28
CA LYS A 148 -34.26 -21.35 15.93
C LYS A 148 -33.51 -22.34 16.82
N LEU A 149 -32.34 -22.81 16.37
CA LEU A 149 -31.44 -23.66 17.14
C LEU A 149 -30.97 -22.99 18.42
N TYR A 150 -30.48 -21.77 18.30
CA TYR A 150 -30.06 -20.97 19.45
C TYR A 150 -31.22 -20.78 20.45
N GLU A 151 -32.39 -20.34 19.96
CA GLU A 151 -33.58 -20.12 20.77
C GLU A 151 -33.98 -21.39 21.53
N SER A 152 -34.02 -22.54 20.86
CA SER A 152 -34.44 -23.80 21.49
C SER A 152 -33.46 -24.29 22.55
N ILE A 153 -32.14 -24.13 22.33
CA ILE A 153 -31.12 -24.47 23.34
C ILE A 153 -31.25 -23.54 24.55
N MET A 154 -31.47 -22.24 24.33
CA MET A 154 -31.63 -21.27 25.43
C MET A 154 -32.91 -21.52 26.23
N LEU A 155 -34.04 -21.82 25.57
CA LEU A 155 -35.29 -22.20 26.24
C LEU A 155 -35.14 -23.50 27.05
N TYR A 156 -34.37 -24.47 26.53
CA TYR A 156 -34.04 -25.68 27.28
C TYR A 156 -33.20 -25.37 28.53
N ALA A 157 -32.16 -24.54 28.38
CA ALA A 157 -31.33 -24.10 29.51
C ALA A 157 -32.15 -23.33 30.57
N GLN A 158 -33.06 -22.47 30.13
CA GLN A 158 -33.96 -21.72 31.02
C GLN A 158 -34.84 -22.64 31.86
N LYS A 159 -35.42 -23.68 31.23
CA LYS A 159 -36.22 -24.70 31.93
C LYS A 159 -35.39 -25.46 32.97
N GLN A 160 -34.13 -25.76 32.67
CA GLN A 160 -33.27 -26.54 33.57
C GLN A 160 -32.70 -25.70 34.73
N LEU A 161 -32.48 -24.41 34.51
CA LEU A 161 -31.98 -23.46 35.51
C LEU A 161 -33.09 -22.87 36.40
N HIS A 162 -34.38 -23.15 36.12
CA HIS A 162 -35.54 -22.65 36.86
C HIS A 162 -35.53 -21.13 37.07
N THR A 163 -35.09 -20.38 36.06
CA THR A 163 -35.00 -18.92 36.11
C THR A 163 -36.14 -18.26 35.35
N ASP A 164 -36.74 -17.23 35.95
CA ASP A 164 -37.80 -16.39 35.33
C ASP A 164 -37.27 -15.36 34.30
N ILE A 165 -35.95 -15.26 34.15
CA ILE A 165 -35.30 -14.32 33.23
C ILE A 165 -35.28 -14.94 31.82
N ASP A 166 -35.65 -14.15 30.81
CA ASP A 166 -35.51 -14.52 29.40
C ASP A 166 -34.02 -14.74 29.06
N MET A 167 -33.62 -16.02 29.04
CA MET A 167 -32.24 -16.42 28.79
C MET A 167 -31.86 -16.36 27.31
N VAL A 168 -32.81 -16.13 26.40
CA VAL A 168 -32.51 -16.08 24.96
C VAL A 168 -31.64 -14.88 24.63
N TRP A 169 -31.88 -13.71 25.23
CA TRP A 169 -31.09 -12.50 24.94
C TRP A 169 -29.93 -12.29 25.89
N ALA A 170 -29.99 -12.86 27.10
CA ALA A 170 -29.02 -12.60 28.17
C ALA A 170 -27.54 -12.79 27.75
N PRO A 171 -27.13 -13.87 27.04
CA PRO A 171 -25.74 -14.04 26.60
C PRO A 171 -25.28 -12.97 25.60
N ILE A 172 -26.16 -12.56 24.68
CA ILE A 172 -25.86 -11.54 23.66
C ILE A 172 -25.68 -10.18 24.34
N VAL A 173 -26.57 -9.84 25.28
CA VAL A 173 -26.50 -8.59 26.05
C VAL A 173 -25.24 -8.55 26.91
N TRP A 174 -24.91 -9.63 27.61
CA TRP A 174 -23.67 -9.72 28.40
C TRP A 174 -22.42 -9.53 27.56
N LEU A 175 -22.37 -10.17 26.38
CA LEU A 175 -21.26 -10.03 25.47
C LEU A 175 -21.17 -8.60 24.90
N LEU A 176 -22.31 -7.97 24.63
CA LEU A 176 -22.37 -6.57 24.20
C LEU A 176 -21.82 -5.63 25.29
N ILE A 177 -22.16 -5.85 26.57
CA ILE A 177 -21.64 -5.05 27.69
C ILE A 177 -20.11 -5.16 27.75
N ILE A 178 -19.55 -6.37 27.61
CA ILE A 178 -18.10 -6.56 27.58
C ILE A 178 -17.46 -5.76 26.43
N TYR A 179 -18.07 -5.77 25.25
CA TYR A 179 -17.54 -5.03 24.10
C TYR A 179 -17.67 -3.52 24.24
N ILE A 180 -18.72 -3.03 24.92
CA ILE A 180 -18.83 -1.62 25.29
C ILE A 180 -17.68 -1.23 26.22
N LEU A 181 -17.38 -2.05 27.24
CA LEU A 181 -16.27 -1.80 28.16
C LEU A 181 -14.91 -1.82 27.44
N LEU A 182 -14.69 -2.77 26.54
CA LEU A 182 -13.48 -2.84 25.72
C LEU A 182 -13.35 -1.63 24.77
N GLY A 183 -14.46 -1.19 24.17
CA GLY A 183 -14.50 0.01 23.33
C GLY A 183 -14.14 1.27 24.10
N LEU A 184 -14.69 1.43 25.31
CA LEU A 184 -14.34 2.53 26.19
C LEU A 184 -12.86 2.50 26.60
N GLY A 185 -12.34 1.32 26.98
CA GLY A 185 -10.92 1.14 27.30
C GLY A 185 -10.00 1.49 26.12
N THR A 186 -10.39 1.09 24.91
CA THR A 186 -9.66 1.39 23.66
C THR A 186 -9.66 2.90 23.37
N ALA A 187 -10.80 3.58 23.55
CA ALA A 187 -10.87 5.03 23.38
C ALA A 187 -9.99 5.77 24.39
N ILE A 188 -10.02 5.36 25.67
CA ILE A 188 -9.18 5.96 26.72
C ILE A 188 -7.70 5.78 26.38
N ALA A 189 -7.29 4.57 25.97
CA ALA A 189 -5.92 4.29 25.56
C ALA A 189 -5.50 5.14 24.36
N GLY A 190 -6.29 5.17 23.28
CA GLY A 190 -6.02 5.97 22.08
C GLY A 190 -5.96 7.48 22.37
N ILE A 191 -6.83 8.00 23.22
CA ILE A 191 -6.82 9.41 23.64
C ILE A 191 -5.58 9.73 24.48
N SER A 192 -5.24 8.86 25.43
CA SER A 192 -4.07 9.04 26.30
C SER A 192 -2.77 9.05 25.50
N ILE A 193 -2.63 8.10 24.56
CA ILE A 193 -1.47 8.02 23.66
C ILE A 193 -1.45 9.22 22.71
N GLY A 194 -2.58 9.57 22.10
CA GLY A 194 -2.71 10.72 21.20
C GLY A 194 -2.30 12.05 21.83
N LYS A 195 -2.73 12.33 23.07
CA LYS A 195 -2.34 13.54 23.80
C LYS A 195 -0.83 13.62 24.05
N ARG A 196 -0.20 12.49 24.40
CA ARG A 196 1.26 12.43 24.62
C ARG A 196 2.04 12.66 23.33
N ILE A 197 1.51 12.18 22.20
CA ILE A 197 2.12 12.39 20.88
C ILE A 197 1.97 13.85 20.43
N GLU A 198 0.82 14.49 20.68
CA GLU A 198 0.63 15.92 20.37
C GLU A 198 1.64 16.82 21.10
N SER A 199 2.03 16.43 22.33
CA SER A 199 3.05 17.14 23.12
C SER A 199 4.50 16.73 22.83
N ALA A 200 4.72 15.62 22.11
CA ALA A 200 6.06 15.10 21.87
C ALA A 200 6.66 15.74 20.61
N ASP A 201 7.91 16.19 20.71
CA ASP A 201 8.67 16.55 19.51
C ASP A 201 8.99 15.26 18.74
N LEU A 202 8.33 15.12 17.58
CA LEU A 202 8.55 14.06 16.63
C LEU A 202 9.53 14.61 15.60
N MET A 203 10.81 14.29 15.78
CA MET A 203 11.77 14.57 14.71
C MET A 203 11.58 13.54 13.60
N PRO A 204 11.40 13.95 12.33
CA PRO A 204 11.40 13.02 11.20
C PRO A 204 12.74 12.29 11.19
N GLN A 205 12.71 10.97 11.39
CA GLN A 205 13.91 10.16 11.35
C GLN A 205 13.83 9.17 10.18
N PRO A 206 14.83 9.17 9.29
CA PRO A 206 14.96 8.10 8.31
C PRO A 206 15.21 6.78 9.05
N MET A 207 14.74 5.67 8.47
CA MET A 207 15.06 4.34 8.96
C MET A 207 16.55 4.05 8.81
N ASP A 208 17.13 3.37 9.80
CA ASP A 208 18.54 2.95 9.81
C ASP A 208 18.81 2.02 8.60
N ASP A 209 19.78 2.41 7.76
CA ASP A 209 20.03 1.90 6.40
C ASP A 209 20.29 0.38 6.33
N LYS A 210 20.63 -0.25 7.47
CA LYS A 210 20.96 -1.68 7.56
C LYS A 210 19.79 -2.60 7.18
N ASN A 211 18.56 -2.11 7.22
CA ASN A 211 17.34 -2.85 6.86
C ASN A 211 16.64 -2.33 5.61
N LYS A 212 17.27 -1.44 4.81
CA LYS A 212 16.89 -1.32 3.39
C LYS A 212 17.22 -2.66 2.74
N THR A 213 16.33 -3.63 2.85
CA THR A 213 16.33 -4.76 1.95
C THR A 213 16.46 -4.17 0.55
N ARG A 214 17.49 -4.60 -0.16
CA ARG A 214 17.75 -4.32 -1.59
C ARG A 214 16.61 -4.90 -2.44
N HIS A 215 15.38 -4.54 -2.15
CA HIS A 215 14.21 -4.91 -2.91
C HIS A 215 14.13 -3.96 -4.09
N SER A 216 14.89 -4.37 -5.10
CA SER A 216 14.42 -4.51 -6.48
C SER A 216 13.43 -3.43 -6.92
N LEU A 217 13.92 -2.52 -7.75
CA LEU A 217 13.24 -2.01 -8.94
C LEU A 217 12.08 -2.94 -9.30
N ILE A 218 10.85 -2.55 -8.96
CA ILE A 218 9.67 -3.40 -9.08
C ILE A 218 9.57 -3.85 -10.54
N PRO A 219 9.79 -5.13 -10.85
CA PRO A 219 9.49 -5.63 -12.18
C PRO A 219 7.96 -5.57 -12.33
N LYS A 220 7.49 -4.90 -13.39
CA LYS A 220 6.07 -4.91 -13.77
C LYS A 220 5.60 -6.36 -13.83
N TYR A 221 4.65 -6.69 -12.95
CA TYR A 221 4.10 -8.04 -12.79
C TYR A 221 3.64 -8.65 -14.12
N SER A 222 3.91 -9.94 -14.23
CA SER A 222 3.45 -10.85 -15.26
C SER A 222 1.92 -10.85 -15.42
N HIS A 223 1.49 -10.93 -16.67
CA HIS A 223 0.10 -10.97 -17.08
C HIS A 223 -0.63 -12.21 -16.52
N PHE A 224 -1.51 -12.01 -15.53
CA PHE A 224 -2.64 -12.91 -15.34
C PHE A 224 -3.76 -12.50 -16.32
N PRO A 225 -4.44 -13.42 -17.00
CA PRO A 225 -5.54 -13.07 -17.90
C PRO A 225 -6.81 -12.83 -17.07
N PHE A 226 -7.05 -11.58 -16.70
CA PHE A 226 -8.24 -11.21 -15.92
C PHE A 226 -9.44 -10.92 -16.83
N SER A 227 -10.66 -11.32 -16.42
CA SER A 227 -11.88 -11.08 -17.21
C SER A 227 -13.03 -10.49 -16.39
N THR A 228 -13.46 -9.28 -16.77
CA THR A 228 -14.59 -8.58 -16.14
C THR A 228 -15.93 -9.34 -16.19
N THR A 229 -16.08 -10.28 -17.13
CA THR A 229 -17.29 -11.12 -17.26
C THR A 229 -17.40 -12.15 -16.13
N TRP A 230 -16.26 -12.65 -15.65
CA TRP A 230 -16.23 -13.63 -14.57
C TRP A 230 -16.56 -13.00 -13.22
N LEU A 231 -16.10 -11.78 -12.96
CA LEU A 231 -16.49 -11.03 -11.75
C LEU A 231 -18.01 -10.87 -11.61
N ILE A 232 -18.70 -10.51 -12.70
CA ILE A 232 -20.16 -10.37 -12.70
C ILE A 232 -20.83 -11.74 -12.50
N PHE A 233 -20.33 -12.78 -13.18
CA PHE A 233 -20.81 -14.14 -12.99
C PHE A 233 -20.65 -14.61 -11.54
N ASP A 234 -19.50 -14.35 -10.90
CA ASP A 234 -19.21 -14.78 -9.53
C ASP A 234 -20.12 -14.10 -8.50
N LEU A 235 -20.34 -12.78 -8.65
CA LEU A 235 -21.29 -12.02 -7.83
C LEU A 235 -22.73 -12.53 -7.98
N LEU A 236 -23.17 -12.77 -9.22
CA LEU A 236 -24.50 -13.30 -9.50
C LEU A 236 -24.66 -14.73 -9.02
N ALA A 237 -23.64 -15.57 -9.15
CA ALA A 237 -23.67 -16.97 -8.72
C ALA A 237 -23.79 -17.12 -7.21
N VAL A 238 -23.04 -16.32 -6.42
CA VAL A 238 -23.19 -16.29 -4.95
C VAL A 238 -24.60 -15.85 -4.58
N GLY A 239 -25.09 -14.75 -5.16
CA GLY A 239 -26.44 -14.24 -4.89
C GLY A 239 -27.54 -15.24 -5.27
N ALA A 240 -27.42 -15.88 -6.44
CA ALA A 240 -28.38 -16.87 -6.93
C ALA A 240 -28.46 -18.08 -5.99
N VAL A 241 -27.32 -18.65 -5.58
CA VAL A 241 -27.30 -19.79 -4.65
C VAL A 241 -27.92 -19.44 -3.29
N LEU A 242 -27.65 -18.24 -2.77
CA LEU A 242 -28.22 -17.81 -1.48
C LEU A 242 -29.72 -17.55 -1.53
N VAL A 243 -30.21 -16.89 -2.59
CA VAL A 243 -31.62 -16.52 -2.72
C VAL A 243 -32.46 -17.75 -3.05
N THR A 244 -32.04 -18.57 -4.01
CA THR A 244 -32.82 -19.71 -4.51
C THR A 244 -32.93 -20.87 -3.50
N ALA A 245 -32.12 -20.87 -2.44
CA ALA A 245 -32.16 -21.89 -1.39
C ALA A 245 -33.54 -22.05 -0.74
N ASN A 246 -34.34 -20.98 -0.70
CA ASN A 246 -35.67 -21.00 -0.11
C ASN A 246 -36.80 -21.15 -1.15
N PHE A 247 -36.50 -21.15 -2.45
CA PHE A 247 -37.50 -21.14 -3.52
C PHE A 247 -37.50 -22.39 -4.40
N ILE A 248 -36.38 -23.13 -4.43
CA ILE A 248 -36.19 -24.29 -5.30
C ILE A 248 -36.12 -25.57 -4.46
N PRO A 249 -36.66 -26.71 -4.92
CA PRO A 249 -36.52 -27.97 -4.22
C PRO A 249 -35.04 -28.33 -3.97
N ALA A 250 -34.75 -28.87 -2.77
CA ALA A 250 -33.39 -29.09 -2.29
C ALA A 250 -32.48 -29.82 -3.29
N GLY A 251 -32.98 -30.84 -4.00
CA GLY A 251 -32.20 -31.59 -4.99
C GLY A 251 -31.66 -30.74 -6.14
N TYR A 252 -32.49 -29.86 -6.72
CA TYR A 252 -32.07 -28.94 -7.78
C TYR A 252 -31.14 -27.85 -7.25
N TRP A 253 -31.37 -27.39 -6.02
CA TRP A 253 -30.50 -26.42 -5.36
C TRP A 253 -29.10 -26.99 -5.09
N PHE A 254 -28.99 -28.24 -4.63
CA PHE A 254 -27.71 -28.93 -4.46
C PHE A 254 -26.99 -29.10 -5.80
N GLY A 255 -27.71 -29.51 -6.85
CA GLY A 255 -27.15 -29.63 -8.20
C GLY A 255 -26.57 -28.31 -8.73
N MET A 256 -27.31 -27.20 -8.57
CA MET A 256 -26.84 -25.87 -8.94
C MET A 256 -25.61 -25.45 -8.13
N SER A 257 -25.63 -25.66 -6.81
CA SER A 257 -24.52 -25.31 -5.92
C SER A 257 -23.23 -26.07 -6.27
N ILE A 258 -23.34 -27.37 -6.56
CA ILE A 258 -22.21 -28.19 -7.01
C ILE A 258 -21.68 -27.72 -8.36
N ALA A 259 -22.55 -27.38 -9.31
CA ALA A 259 -22.14 -26.87 -10.62
C ALA A 259 -21.37 -25.54 -10.52
N VAL A 260 -21.83 -24.63 -9.65
CA VAL A 260 -21.15 -23.35 -9.37
C VAL A 260 -19.78 -23.60 -8.73
N ILE A 261 -19.70 -24.46 -7.71
CA ILE A 261 -18.43 -24.81 -7.06
C ILE A 261 -17.46 -25.47 -8.04
N ALA A 262 -17.93 -26.38 -8.89
CA ALA A 262 -17.11 -27.05 -9.90
C ALA A 262 -16.55 -26.05 -10.92
N SER A 263 -17.38 -25.11 -11.40
CA SER A 263 -16.95 -24.01 -12.27
C SER A 263 -15.82 -23.19 -11.63
N TRP A 264 -15.97 -22.82 -10.35
CA TRP A 264 -14.96 -22.09 -9.60
C TRP A 264 -13.66 -22.88 -9.40
N ILE A 265 -13.74 -24.16 -9.04
CA ILE A 265 -12.56 -25.02 -8.89
C ILE A 265 -11.79 -25.16 -10.21
N MET A 266 -12.50 -25.26 -11.33
CA MET A 266 -11.87 -25.38 -12.65
C MET A 266 -11.15 -24.11 -13.08
N HIS A 267 -11.76 -22.94 -12.85
CA HIS A 267 -11.23 -21.65 -13.29
C HIS A 267 -10.15 -21.09 -12.33
N TYR A 268 -10.36 -21.21 -11.02
CA TYR A 268 -9.55 -20.58 -9.97
C TYR A 268 -8.66 -21.56 -9.19
N LYS A 269 -8.10 -22.57 -9.88
CA LYS A 269 -7.30 -23.67 -9.28
C LYS A 269 -6.20 -23.20 -8.32
N VAL A 270 -5.52 -22.10 -8.66
CA VAL A 270 -4.39 -21.58 -7.87
C VAL A 270 -4.86 -20.87 -6.60
N ALA A 271 -5.92 -20.06 -6.69
CA ALA A 271 -6.47 -19.34 -5.55
C ALA A 271 -7.13 -20.29 -4.55
N LEU A 272 -7.88 -21.28 -5.04
CA LEU A 272 -8.63 -22.22 -4.22
C LEU A 272 -7.76 -23.31 -3.57
N ARG A 273 -6.52 -23.51 -4.05
CA ARG A 273 -5.55 -24.43 -3.41
C ARG A 273 -5.28 -24.06 -1.95
N ARG A 274 -5.41 -22.78 -1.57
CA ARG A 274 -5.24 -22.31 -0.18
C ARG A 274 -6.37 -22.77 0.75
N LEU A 275 -7.56 -23.00 0.22
CA LEU A 275 -8.75 -23.47 0.95
C LEU A 275 -8.85 -25.01 0.98
N ALA A 276 -8.02 -25.73 0.23
CA ALA A 276 -8.07 -27.20 0.09
C ALA A 276 -7.54 -27.98 1.33
N ARG A 277 -7.54 -27.38 2.52
CA ARG A 277 -7.08 -28.08 3.74
C ARG A 277 -8.22 -28.95 4.29
N PRO A 278 -8.11 -30.29 4.27
CA PRO A 278 -9.23 -31.19 4.59
C PRO A 278 -9.70 -31.06 6.04
N HIS A 279 -8.81 -30.77 6.99
CA HIS A 279 -9.16 -30.64 8.40
C HIS A 279 -10.17 -29.50 8.68
N LEU A 280 -10.13 -28.42 7.90
CA LEU A 280 -11.03 -27.27 8.07
C LEU A 280 -12.47 -27.66 7.70
N TRP A 281 -12.62 -28.37 6.57
CA TRP A 281 -13.93 -28.78 6.07
C TRP A 281 -14.52 -29.96 6.85
N ILE A 282 -13.70 -30.92 7.28
CA ILE A 282 -14.17 -32.07 8.06
C ILE A 282 -14.68 -31.64 9.44
N SER A 283 -13.92 -30.80 10.15
CA SER A 283 -14.35 -30.29 11.46
C SER A 283 -15.61 -29.43 11.35
N PHE A 284 -15.69 -28.57 10.33
CA PHE A 284 -16.86 -27.76 10.05
C PHE A 284 -18.10 -28.61 9.74
N PHE A 285 -17.99 -29.58 8.83
CA PHE A 285 -19.07 -30.47 8.42
C PHE A 285 -19.59 -31.32 9.58
N LEU A 286 -18.68 -31.84 10.41
CA LEU A 286 -19.04 -32.67 11.56
C LEU A 286 -19.82 -31.87 12.61
N ILE A 287 -19.34 -30.67 12.96
CA ILE A 287 -19.99 -29.82 13.97
C ILE A 287 -21.41 -29.42 13.53
N THR A 288 -21.59 -29.05 12.27
CA THR A 288 -22.88 -28.57 11.76
C THR A 288 -23.90 -29.69 11.58
N VAL A 289 -23.49 -30.89 11.14
CA VAL A 289 -24.39 -32.05 11.07
C VAL A 289 -24.76 -32.54 12.46
N ILE A 290 -23.80 -32.63 13.39
CA ILE A 290 -24.10 -32.99 14.79
C ILE A 290 -25.06 -31.97 15.42
N ALA A 291 -24.83 -30.67 15.22
CA ALA A 291 -25.70 -29.63 15.74
C ALA A 291 -27.12 -29.72 15.16
N ALA A 292 -27.26 -29.99 13.86
CA ALA A 292 -28.56 -30.11 13.20
C ALA A 292 -29.32 -31.39 13.60
N VAL A 293 -28.62 -32.51 13.80
CA VAL A 293 -29.22 -33.77 14.30
C VAL A 293 -29.59 -33.68 15.78
N ALA A 294 -28.74 -33.07 16.60
CA ALA A 294 -29.09 -32.79 17.99
C ALA A 294 -30.36 -31.94 18.06
N PHE A 295 -30.47 -30.92 17.20
CA PHE A 295 -31.64 -30.06 17.12
C PHE A 295 -32.94 -30.80 16.77
N SER A 296 -32.90 -31.70 15.78
CA SER A 296 -34.09 -32.46 15.40
C SER A 296 -34.56 -33.39 16.51
N GLN A 297 -33.65 -33.90 17.34
CA GLN A 297 -33.99 -34.67 18.53
C GLN A 297 -34.62 -33.83 19.65
N PHE A 298 -34.23 -32.55 19.80
CA PHE A 298 -34.77 -31.66 20.83
C PHE A 298 -36.15 -31.10 20.51
N GLN A 299 -36.49 -30.91 19.23
CA GLN A 299 -37.80 -30.35 18.84
C GLN A 299 -38.89 -31.41 18.64
N GLY A 300 -38.56 -32.70 18.55
CA GLY A 300 -39.54 -33.81 18.48
C GLY A 300 -40.38 -33.86 17.19
N GLU A 301 -40.33 -32.84 16.33
CA GLU A 301 -41.14 -32.71 15.11
C GLU A 301 -40.46 -33.23 13.84
N VAL A 302 -39.16 -33.57 13.88
CA VAL A 302 -38.36 -33.82 12.67
C VAL A 302 -37.57 -35.12 12.80
N SER A 303 -37.61 -35.96 11.77
CA SER A 303 -36.85 -37.22 11.76
C SER A 303 -35.34 -36.96 11.81
N VAL A 304 -34.57 -37.91 12.35
CA VAL A 304 -33.08 -37.83 12.37
C VAL A 304 -32.52 -37.63 10.95
N GLY A 305 -33.16 -38.20 9.93
CA GLY A 305 -32.77 -38.05 8.53
C GLY A 305 -32.99 -36.65 7.97
N GLU A 306 -34.11 -36.00 8.29
CA GLU A 306 -34.38 -34.61 7.89
C GLU A 306 -33.46 -33.62 8.60
N GLY A 307 -33.15 -33.85 9.89
CA GLY A 307 -32.16 -33.05 10.62
C GLY A 307 -30.77 -33.10 9.99
N ALA A 308 -30.33 -34.28 9.54
CA ALA A 308 -29.08 -34.43 8.80
C ALA A 308 -29.11 -33.71 7.46
N LEU A 309 -30.24 -33.74 6.74
CA LEU A 309 -30.40 -33.05 5.45
C LEU A 309 -30.32 -31.53 5.60
N ILE A 310 -30.93 -30.96 6.65
CA ILE A 310 -30.81 -29.54 7.01
C ILE A 310 -29.35 -29.18 7.31
N GLY A 311 -28.64 -30.03 8.06
CA GLY A 311 -27.20 -29.83 8.33
C GLY A 311 -26.35 -29.85 7.05
N ILE A 312 -26.68 -30.71 6.09
CA ILE A 312 -26.00 -30.76 4.78
C ILE A 312 -26.29 -29.49 3.96
N GLU A 313 -27.53 -29.00 3.93
CA GLU A 313 -27.90 -27.76 3.23
C GLU A 313 -27.11 -26.56 3.79
N MET A 314 -27.04 -26.45 5.11
CA MET A 314 -26.28 -25.41 5.81
C MET A 314 -24.78 -25.45 5.45
N ASN A 315 -24.22 -26.65 5.30
CA ASN A 315 -22.81 -26.81 4.90
C ASN A 315 -22.54 -26.37 3.46
N VAL A 316 -23.40 -26.77 2.52
CA VAL A 316 -23.24 -26.41 1.10
C VAL A 316 -23.32 -24.89 0.93
N ARG A 317 -24.25 -24.24 1.63
CA ARG A 317 -24.37 -22.78 1.62
C ARG A 317 -23.09 -22.08 2.10
N ALA A 318 -22.54 -22.54 3.22
CA ALA A 318 -21.28 -22.00 3.76
C ALA A 318 -20.09 -22.22 2.82
N ILE A 319 -20.00 -23.38 2.17
CA ILE A 319 -18.95 -23.67 1.17
C ILE A 319 -19.02 -22.68 0.00
N VAL A 320 -20.22 -22.46 -0.55
CA VAL A 320 -20.43 -21.53 -1.67
C VAL A 320 -20.03 -20.11 -1.28
N VAL A 321 -20.40 -19.67 -0.08
CA VAL A 321 -20.05 -18.34 0.42
C VAL A 321 -18.53 -18.18 0.56
N VAL A 322 -17.85 -19.14 1.19
CA VAL A 322 -16.40 -19.09 1.41
C VAL A 322 -15.63 -19.11 0.09
N ILE A 323 -15.96 -20.05 -0.81
CA ILE A 323 -15.31 -20.18 -2.13
C ILE A 323 -15.62 -18.97 -3.01
N GLY A 324 -16.90 -18.57 -3.08
CA GLY A 324 -17.36 -17.45 -3.91
C GLY A 324 -16.70 -16.13 -3.52
N PHE A 325 -16.57 -15.85 -2.22
CA PHE A 325 -15.81 -14.68 -1.78
C PHE A 325 -14.34 -14.78 -2.17
N SER A 326 -13.65 -15.91 -1.94
CA SER A 326 -12.26 -16.07 -2.35
C SER A 326 -12.04 -15.87 -3.85
N VAL A 327 -12.97 -16.33 -4.68
CA VAL A 327 -12.96 -16.15 -6.14
C VAL A 327 -13.14 -14.68 -6.53
N ILE A 328 -14.15 -13.99 -5.99
CA ILE A 328 -14.40 -12.56 -6.24
C ILE A 328 -13.16 -11.73 -5.89
N GLY A 329 -12.46 -12.08 -4.81
CA GLY A 329 -11.21 -11.40 -4.40
C GLY A 329 -10.10 -11.49 -5.42
N THR A 330 -10.03 -12.60 -6.15
CA THR A 330 -8.98 -12.80 -7.15
C THR A 330 -9.25 -11.98 -8.41
N GLU A 331 -10.51 -11.82 -8.82
CA GLU A 331 -10.90 -11.02 -9.99
C GLU A 331 -10.87 -9.51 -9.74
N LEU A 332 -11.06 -9.07 -8.49
CA LEU A 332 -10.94 -7.65 -8.10
C LEU A 332 -9.56 -7.05 -8.39
N TYR A 333 -8.53 -7.88 -8.58
CA TYR A 333 -7.18 -7.45 -8.96
C TYR A 333 -6.98 -7.17 -10.46
N SER A 334 -8.03 -7.22 -11.28
CA SER A 334 -7.89 -7.07 -12.73
C SER A 334 -7.40 -5.68 -13.20
N PRO A 335 -6.58 -5.60 -14.29
CA PRO A 335 -6.14 -4.35 -14.90
C PRO A 335 -7.27 -3.46 -15.41
N LYS A 336 -8.41 -4.05 -15.78
CA LYS A 336 -9.60 -3.30 -16.23
C LYS A 336 -10.28 -2.60 -15.06
N ILE A 337 -10.38 -3.27 -13.90
CA ILE A 337 -10.82 -2.64 -12.66
C ILE A 337 -9.82 -1.54 -12.28
N LYS A 338 -8.51 -1.80 -12.37
CA LYS A 338 -7.46 -0.78 -12.17
C LYS A 338 -7.67 0.47 -13.05
N LYS A 339 -8.01 0.31 -14.34
CA LYS A 339 -8.37 1.42 -15.24
C LYS A 339 -9.69 2.10 -14.89
N MET A 340 -10.68 1.36 -14.37
CA MET A 340 -11.94 1.92 -13.89
C MET A 340 -11.75 2.77 -12.61
N PHE A 341 -10.85 2.34 -11.73
CA PHE A 341 -10.41 3.10 -10.55
C PHE A 341 -9.56 4.33 -10.90
N GLN A 342 -9.09 4.48 -12.15
CA GLN A 342 -8.40 5.68 -12.63
C GLN A 342 -9.37 6.78 -13.15
N ARG A 343 -10.69 6.60 -13.04
CA ARG A 343 -11.65 7.69 -13.29
C ARG A 343 -11.49 8.79 -12.23
N LYS A 344 -11.79 10.05 -12.59
CA LYS A 344 -11.53 11.27 -11.77
C LYS A 344 -11.94 11.15 -10.28
N SER A 345 -12.98 10.40 -9.93
CA SER A 345 -13.43 10.23 -8.54
C SER A 345 -12.61 9.25 -7.69
N LEU A 346 -11.93 8.27 -8.30
CA LEU A 346 -11.18 7.21 -7.60
C LEU A 346 -9.66 7.35 -7.78
N LEU A 347 -9.21 8.30 -8.59
CA LEU A 347 -7.79 8.59 -8.81
C LEU A 347 -7.04 8.83 -7.49
N SER A 348 -7.61 9.60 -6.57
CA SER A 348 -6.99 9.87 -5.27
C SER A 348 -6.85 8.62 -4.40
N LEU A 349 -7.85 7.72 -4.43
CA LEU A 349 -7.77 6.43 -3.73
C LEU A 349 -6.73 5.51 -4.36
N TYR A 350 -6.67 5.46 -5.70
CA TYR A 350 -5.69 4.65 -6.41
C TYR A 350 -4.26 5.10 -6.09
N THR A 351 -3.97 6.39 -6.19
CA THR A 351 -2.63 6.91 -5.87
C THR A 351 -2.31 6.79 -4.38
N ALA A 352 -3.30 6.97 -3.50
CA ALA A 352 -3.13 6.70 -2.07
C ALA A 352 -2.76 5.23 -1.82
N LEU A 353 -3.42 4.28 -2.50
CA LEU A 353 -3.12 2.87 -2.39
C LEU A 353 -1.71 2.55 -2.91
N ASP A 354 -1.30 3.15 -4.02
CA ASP A 354 0.06 3.01 -4.59
C ASP A 354 1.13 3.47 -3.57
N LEU A 355 0.94 4.66 -2.99
CA LEU A 355 1.79 5.19 -1.92
C LEU A 355 1.80 4.29 -0.66
N SER A 356 0.64 3.73 -0.31
CA SER A 356 0.56 2.79 0.80
C SER A 356 1.29 1.49 0.51
N THR A 357 1.22 0.96 -0.72
CA THR A 357 1.95 -0.26 -1.09
C THR A 357 3.46 -0.04 -1.08
N GLU A 358 3.93 1.15 -1.46
CA GLU A 358 5.34 1.55 -1.36
C GLU A 358 5.79 1.65 0.11
N SER A 359 4.92 2.13 1.00
CA SER A 359 5.25 2.36 2.42
C SER A 359 5.06 1.11 3.30
N LEU A 360 4.24 0.14 2.87
CA LEU A 360 3.84 -1.03 3.66
C LEU A 360 5.02 -1.90 4.13
N PRO A 361 6.03 -2.25 3.29
CA PRO A 361 7.16 -3.08 3.74
C PRO A 361 7.92 -2.46 4.90
N ASN A 362 8.14 -1.14 4.84
CA ASN A 362 8.81 -0.39 5.90
C ASN A 362 7.96 -0.32 7.16
N MET A 363 6.63 -0.14 7.02
CA MET A 363 5.70 -0.21 8.15
C MET A 363 5.69 -1.58 8.81
N ILE A 364 5.81 -2.67 8.05
CA ILE A 364 5.92 -4.04 8.57
C ILE A 364 7.24 -4.21 9.34
N ALA A 365 8.35 -3.64 8.85
CA ALA A 365 9.64 -3.70 9.53
C ALA A 365 9.65 -2.95 10.88
N LEU A 366 8.77 -1.95 11.06
CA LEU A 366 8.58 -1.24 12.32
C LEU A 366 7.74 -2.02 13.34
N VAL A 367 6.96 -3.01 12.91
CA VAL A 367 6.09 -3.79 13.79
C VAL A 367 6.94 -4.68 14.69
N PRO A 368 6.97 -4.46 16.02
CA PRO A 368 7.80 -5.26 16.90
C PRO A 368 7.05 -6.53 17.36
N ASN A 369 7.76 -7.40 18.10
CA ASN A 369 7.17 -8.60 18.68
C ASN A 369 6.12 -8.26 19.75
N LEU A 370 5.02 -9.01 19.81
CA LEU A 370 3.88 -8.74 20.72
C LEU A 370 4.27 -8.46 22.18
N LYS A 371 5.29 -9.16 22.72
CA LYS A 371 5.75 -8.96 24.10
C LYS A 371 6.21 -7.51 24.38
N THR A 372 6.86 -6.87 23.40
CA THR A 372 7.39 -5.50 23.54
C THR A 372 6.32 -4.40 23.47
N ILE A 373 5.10 -4.77 23.07
CA ILE A 373 4.00 -3.85 22.77
C ILE A 373 3.17 -3.61 24.00
N PHE A 374 2.87 -4.69 24.71
CA PHE A 374 2.22 -4.60 26.02
C PHE A 374 3.12 -3.89 27.04
N SER A 375 4.44 -3.93 26.87
CA SER A 375 5.35 -3.18 27.75
C SER A 375 5.42 -1.69 27.38
N ASN A 376 5.58 -1.33 26.10
CA ASN A 376 5.80 0.06 25.68
C ASN A 376 4.93 0.46 24.47
N PRO A 377 3.59 0.57 24.62
CA PRO A 377 2.68 0.83 23.50
C PRO A 377 2.86 2.25 22.91
N ILE A 378 3.25 3.23 23.74
CA ILE A 378 3.44 4.62 23.32
C ILE A 378 4.63 4.75 22.35
N ASP A 379 5.75 4.09 22.65
CA ASP A 379 6.96 4.18 21.82
C ASP A 379 6.75 3.64 20.41
N ILE A 380 5.89 2.64 20.27
CA ILE A 380 5.55 2.04 18.98
C ILE A 380 4.75 3.01 18.13
N ILE A 381 3.70 3.60 18.71
CA ILE A 381 2.92 4.62 18.00
C ILE A 381 3.81 5.83 17.70
N ARG A 382 4.74 6.21 18.60
CA ARG A 382 5.72 7.28 18.34
C ARG A 382 6.60 6.97 17.12
N LYS A 383 7.16 5.77 17.03
CA LYS A 383 7.98 5.32 15.88
C LYS A 383 7.18 5.28 14.58
N PHE A 384 5.94 4.79 14.64
CA PHE A 384 5.04 4.85 13.49
C PHE A 384 4.81 6.30 13.08
N MET A 385 4.44 7.18 14.02
CA MET A 385 4.17 8.60 13.74
C MET A 385 5.39 9.36 13.22
N SER A 386 6.60 9.10 13.74
CA SER A 386 7.83 9.72 13.22
C SER A 386 8.14 9.29 11.79
N TYR A 387 7.95 8.01 11.47
CA TYR A 387 8.09 7.52 10.09
C TYR A 387 6.98 8.07 9.19
N ALA A 388 5.77 8.25 9.72
CA ALA A 388 4.66 8.91 9.04
C ALA A 388 5.04 10.33 8.61
N GLU A 389 5.64 11.10 9.51
CA GLU A 389 6.04 12.48 9.24
C GLU A 389 7.19 12.54 8.23
N TYR A 390 8.16 11.64 8.35
CA TYR A 390 9.22 11.48 7.35
C TYR A 390 8.63 11.21 5.96
N ARG A 391 7.73 10.21 5.83
CA ARG A 391 7.09 9.88 4.55
C ARG A 391 6.19 10.99 4.04
N MET A 392 5.49 11.69 4.92
CA MET A 392 4.66 12.83 4.54
C MET A 392 5.52 13.96 3.97
N HIS A 393 6.67 14.24 4.59
CA HIS A 393 7.62 15.25 4.11
C HIS A 393 8.20 14.84 2.75
N GLU A 394 8.65 13.60 2.61
CA GLU A 394 9.18 13.04 1.35
C GLU A 394 8.15 13.08 0.20
N ILE A 395 6.89 12.72 0.47
CA ILE A 395 5.83 12.80 -0.54
C ILE A 395 5.52 14.26 -0.89
N GLY A 396 5.55 15.15 0.10
CA GLY A 396 5.38 16.59 -0.10
C GLY A 396 6.48 17.18 -0.99
N THR A 397 7.74 16.80 -0.79
CA THR A 397 8.85 17.21 -1.66
C THR A 397 8.71 16.64 -3.07
N ARG A 398 8.30 15.36 -3.19
CA ARG A 398 8.05 14.71 -4.48
C ARG A 398 6.93 15.38 -5.28
N GLN A 399 5.92 15.94 -4.63
CA GLN A 399 4.83 16.65 -5.30
C GLN A 399 5.20 18.07 -5.72
N ARG A 400 6.09 18.73 -4.98
CA ARG A 400 6.63 20.04 -5.36
C ARG A 400 7.64 19.94 -6.50
N GLN A 401 8.27 18.78 -6.65
CA GLN A 401 9.16 18.50 -7.77
C GLN A 401 8.37 18.44 -9.09
N GLN A 402 8.46 19.51 -9.89
CA GLN A 402 7.96 19.56 -11.27
C GLN A 402 8.99 19.03 -12.26
N ALA A 403 10.27 19.06 -11.91
CA ALA A 403 11.34 18.58 -12.76
C ALA A 403 11.31 17.04 -12.91
N THR A 404 11.42 16.56 -14.14
CA THR A 404 11.54 15.13 -14.43
C THR A 404 13.01 14.73 -14.39
N VAL A 405 13.40 13.91 -13.42
CA VAL A 405 14.79 13.46 -13.24
C VAL A 405 14.94 12.04 -13.80
N ALA A 406 15.84 11.84 -14.76
CA ALA A 406 16.27 10.56 -15.27
C ALA A 406 17.70 10.28 -14.80
N ILE A 407 17.94 9.11 -14.21
CA ILE A 407 19.30 8.69 -13.83
C ILE A 407 19.82 7.67 -14.84
N VAL A 408 20.98 7.95 -15.41
CA VAL A 408 21.73 7.02 -16.25
C VAL A 408 22.84 6.40 -15.41
N THR A 409 22.86 5.09 -15.29
CA THR A 409 23.81 4.36 -14.45
C THR A 409 24.52 3.24 -15.19
N GLY A 410 25.59 2.73 -14.58
CA GLY A 410 26.42 1.67 -15.14
C GLY A 410 27.82 1.65 -14.52
N GLU A 411 28.49 0.51 -14.70
CA GLU A 411 29.84 0.28 -14.19
C GLU A 411 30.87 1.29 -14.72
N LYS A 412 32.01 1.38 -14.04
CA LYS A 412 33.09 2.28 -14.44
C LYS A 412 33.61 1.86 -15.82
N GLY A 413 33.43 2.74 -16.81
CA GLY A 413 33.87 2.46 -18.18
C GLY A 413 32.81 1.82 -19.08
N SER A 414 31.57 1.63 -18.61
CA SER A 414 30.45 1.10 -19.40
C SER A 414 30.01 1.97 -20.60
N GLY A 415 30.55 3.19 -20.72
CA GLY A 415 30.22 4.11 -21.81
C GLY A 415 29.16 5.16 -21.47
N LYS A 416 28.86 5.44 -20.19
CA LYS A 416 27.88 6.46 -19.77
C LYS A 416 28.05 7.82 -20.47
N THR A 417 29.27 8.37 -20.45
CA THR A 417 29.60 9.63 -21.16
C THR A 417 29.28 9.55 -22.65
N ARG A 418 29.58 8.40 -23.29
CA ARG A 418 29.29 8.19 -24.72
C ARG A 418 27.78 8.15 -24.96
N PHE A 419 27.05 7.38 -24.15
CA PHE A 419 25.60 7.27 -24.20
C PHE A 419 24.92 8.64 -24.06
N LEU A 420 25.35 9.46 -23.09
CA LEU A 420 24.84 10.82 -22.92
C LEU A 420 25.19 11.74 -24.09
N SER A 421 26.42 11.68 -24.59
CA SER A 421 26.84 12.51 -25.73
C SER A 421 26.07 12.16 -27.02
N GLU A 422 25.80 10.87 -27.27
CA GLU A 422 25.01 10.39 -28.41
C GLU A 422 23.53 10.80 -28.24
N THR A 423 22.98 10.70 -27.02
CA THR A 423 21.62 11.17 -26.69
C THR A 423 21.49 12.68 -26.95
N ALA A 424 22.44 13.48 -26.48
CA ALA A 424 22.45 14.93 -26.71
C ALA A 424 22.52 15.28 -28.20
N HIS A 425 23.33 14.55 -28.98
CA HIS A 425 23.43 14.76 -30.42
C HIS A 425 22.12 14.45 -31.15
N GLU A 426 21.46 13.33 -30.82
CA GLU A 426 20.18 12.96 -31.41
C GLU A 426 19.07 13.97 -31.08
N LEU A 427 19.03 14.48 -29.84
CA LEU A 427 18.06 15.52 -29.43
C LEU A 427 18.30 16.85 -30.15
N LYS A 428 19.57 17.28 -30.29
CA LYS A 428 19.90 18.48 -31.07
C LYS A 428 19.51 18.35 -32.53
N LYS A 429 19.73 17.18 -33.14
CA LYS A 429 19.33 16.90 -34.53
C LYS A 429 17.81 17.05 -34.74
N ARG A 430 17.02 16.80 -33.69
CA ARG A 430 15.57 16.98 -33.68
C ARG A 430 15.11 18.36 -33.23
N GLY A 431 16.04 19.31 -33.05
CA GLY A 431 15.74 20.72 -32.77
C GLY A 431 15.57 21.07 -31.29
N PHE A 432 15.94 20.17 -30.36
CA PHE A 432 15.88 20.47 -28.92
C PHE A 432 17.12 21.22 -28.45
N GLU A 433 16.92 22.21 -27.59
CA GLU A 433 18.02 22.86 -26.87
C GLU A 433 18.48 21.98 -25.70
N VAL A 434 19.71 21.47 -25.80
CA VAL A 434 20.31 20.60 -24.78
C VAL A 434 21.45 21.36 -24.08
N GLY A 435 21.36 21.53 -22.77
CA GLY A 435 22.37 22.19 -21.95
C GLY A 435 23.02 21.25 -20.92
N GLY A 436 24.07 21.75 -20.27
CA GLY A 436 24.79 21.06 -19.19
C GLY A 436 26.23 20.68 -19.55
N VAL A 437 26.79 19.70 -18.84
CA VAL A 437 28.21 19.34 -18.92
C VAL A 437 28.42 17.83 -18.93
N TYR A 438 29.40 17.37 -19.69
CA TYR A 438 29.93 16.01 -19.57
C TYR A 438 31.45 16.00 -19.51
N THR A 439 32.03 14.90 -19.00
CA THR A 439 33.49 14.79 -18.82
C THR A 439 34.11 13.78 -19.78
N LYS A 440 35.02 14.26 -20.64
CA LYS A 440 35.69 13.46 -21.66
C LYS A 440 37.07 13.02 -21.20
N LYS A 441 37.38 11.73 -21.34
CA LYS A 441 38.68 11.14 -20.95
C LYS A 441 39.79 11.58 -21.90
N ILE A 442 40.93 12.00 -21.34
CA ILE A 442 42.18 12.22 -22.07
C ILE A 442 43.07 10.99 -21.87
N ARG A 443 43.52 10.38 -22.96
CA ARG A 443 44.42 9.23 -22.93
C ARG A 443 45.74 9.58 -23.62
N ASN A 444 46.85 9.11 -23.04
CA ASN A 444 48.16 9.11 -23.66
C ASN A 444 48.73 7.69 -23.55
N ASN A 445 49.16 7.10 -24.67
CA ASN A 445 49.67 5.71 -24.72
C ASN A 445 48.77 4.66 -24.04
N GLY A 446 47.45 4.82 -24.11
CA GLY A 446 46.47 3.91 -23.48
C GLY A 446 46.17 4.20 -22.01
N GLU A 447 46.98 5.01 -21.32
CA GLU A 447 46.75 5.43 -19.94
C GLU A 447 45.89 6.70 -19.87
N ILE A 448 44.95 6.76 -18.91
CA ILE A 448 44.16 7.97 -18.66
C ILE A 448 45.05 8.98 -17.92
N ILE A 449 45.34 10.10 -18.58
CA ILE A 449 46.16 11.20 -18.03
C ILE A 449 45.31 12.35 -17.47
N GLY A 450 44.02 12.38 -17.76
CA GLY A 450 43.12 13.43 -17.28
C GLY A 450 41.72 13.39 -17.88
N TYR A 451 40.95 14.42 -17.61
CA TYR A 451 39.58 14.63 -18.09
C TYR A 451 39.39 16.09 -18.53
N ARG A 452 38.56 16.31 -19.54
CA ARG A 452 38.09 17.65 -19.96
C ARG A 452 36.61 17.78 -19.65
N ALA A 453 36.21 18.95 -19.16
CA ALA A 453 34.80 19.32 -19.10
C ALA A 453 34.37 19.83 -20.48
N VAL A 454 33.21 19.39 -20.96
CA VAL A 454 32.66 19.78 -22.25
C VAL A 454 31.27 20.36 -22.06
N ASN A 455 31.06 21.57 -22.56
CA ASN A 455 29.75 22.21 -22.58
C ASN A 455 28.86 21.52 -23.62
N VAL A 456 27.74 20.94 -23.18
CA VAL A 456 26.82 20.20 -24.06
C VAL A 456 26.25 21.10 -25.14
N ALA A 457 25.96 22.37 -24.87
CA ALA A 457 25.33 23.29 -25.81
C ALA A 457 26.32 23.79 -26.88
N THR A 458 27.48 24.31 -26.45
CA THR A 458 28.45 24.99 -27.34
C THR A 458 29.54 24.06 -27.89
N CYS A 459 29.69 22.85 -27.32
CA CYS A 459 30.81 21.94 -27.58
C CYS A 459 32.20 22.51 -27.21
N GLU A 460 32.25 23.58 -26.41
CA GLU A 460 33.49 24.12 -25.85
C GLU A 460 34.08 23.13 -24.83
N GLU A 461 35.40 22.88 -24.89
CA GLU A 461 36.09 21.94 -24.00
C GLU A 461 37.24 22.62 -23.25
N GLN A 462 37.29 22.48 -21.92
CA GLN A 462 38.41 22.95 -21.08
C GLN A 462 38.99 21.79 -20.25
N PRO A 463 40.30 21.79 -19.94
CA PRO A 463 40.89 20.81 -19.01
C PRO A 463 40.19 20.90 -17.65
N PHE A 464 39.85 19.76 -17.04
CA PHE A 464 39.14 19.71 -15.75
C PHE A 464 39.92 18.92 -14.70
N LEU A 465 40.43 17.74 -15.05
CA LEU A 465 41.27 16.93 -14.16
C LEU A 465 42.56 16.55 -14.87
N ARG A 466 43.71 16.67 -14.21
CA ARG A 466 45.00 16.21 -14.75
C ARG A 466 45.77 15.38 -13.72
N LYS A 467 46.47 14.35 -14.19
CA LYS A 467 47.56 13.74 -13.43
C LYS A 467 48.75 14.68 -13.54
N ASP A 468 48.91 15.57 -12.57
CA ASP A 468 50.08 16.44 -12.51
C ASP A 468 50.66 16.45 -11.09
N ASN A 469 51.99 16.52 -11.01
CA ASN A 469 52.74 16.63 -9.75
C ASN A 469 52.76 18.08 -9.22
N GLY A 470 52.20 19.03 -9.98
CA GLY A 470 52.09 20.44 -9.61
C GLY A 470 51.18 20.73 -8.41
N ASP A 471 51.49 21.82 -7.71
CA ASP A 471 50.88 22.27 -6.46
C ASP A 471 49.61 23.11 -6.71
N THR A 472 48.69 22.61 -7.52
CA THR A 472 47.34 23.19 -7.58
C THR A 472 46.55 22.65 -6.39
N GLY A 473 46.28 23.52 -5.40
CA GLY A 473 45.81 23.16 -4.05
C GLY A 473 44.49 22.38 -3.91
N LEU A 474 43.83 22.00 -5.01
CA LEU A 474 42.63 21.16 -5.02
C LEU A 474 42.94 19.82 -5.69
N ARG A 475 43.17 18.78 -4.87
CA ARG A 475 43.49 17.41 -5.31
C ARG A 475 42.39 16.43 -4.96
N ILE A 476 42.14 15.46 -5.85
CA ILE A 476 41.22 14.34 -5.66
C ILE A 476 41.94 13.06 -6.06
N GLY A 477 42.38 12.27 -5.07
CA GLY A 477 43.20 11.08 -5.32
C GLY A 477 44.48 11.44 -6.07
N ALA A 478 44.65 10.88 -7.28
CA ALA A 478 45.83 11.10 -8.13
C ALA A 478 45.68 12.27 -9.13
N PHE A 479 44.58 13.03 -9.07
CA PHE A 479 44.29 14.10 -10.03
C PHE A 479 44.20 15.46 -9.33
N SER A 480 44.67 16.51 -9.99
CA SER A 480 44.41 17.90 -9.62
C SER A 480 43.27 18.49 -10.44
N ILE A 481 42.47 19.37 -9.81
CA ILE A 481 41.36 20.08 -10.45
C ILE A 481 41.89 21.34 -11.12
N ASP A 482 41.53 21.53 -12.38
CA ASP A 482 41.78 22.75 -13.14
C ASP A 482 40.55 23.67 -13.05
N CYS A 483 40.76 24.90 -12.57
CA CYS A 483 39.69 25.87 -12.34
C CYS A 483 38.96 26.24 -13.64
N ALA A 484 39.65 26.25 -14.79
CA ALA A 484 39.03 26.62 -16.06
C ALA A 484 37.94 25.62 -16.49
N GLY A 485 38.19 24.32 -16.28
CA GLY A 485 37.22 23.27 -16.57
C GLY A 485 36.06 23.25 -15.58
N LEU A 486 36.35 23.52 -14.30
CA LEU A 486 35.31 23.66 -13.28
C LEU A 486 34.38 24.83 -13.63
N GLU A 487 34.91 26.04 -13.82
CA GLU A 487 34.11 27.21 -14.16
C GLU A 487 33.29 27.03 -15.44
N LEU A 488 33.86 26.39 -16.47
CA LEU A 488 33.13 26.09 -17.71
C LEU A 488 31.93 25.19 -17.43
N GLY A 489 32.11 24.13 -16.64
CA GLY A 489 31.03 23.22 -16.26
C GLY A 489 29.95 23.91 -15.43
N GLN A 490 30.35 24.69 -14.42
CA GLN A 490 29.43 25.45 -13.57
C GLN A 490 28.57 26.44 -14.38
N LYS A 491 29.20 27.21 -15.28
CA LYS A 491 28.49 28.13 -16.20
C LYS A 491 27.55 27.38 -17.14
N ALA A 492 27.95 26.21 -17.65
CA ALA A 492 27.13 25.39 -18.53
C ALA A 492 25.89 24.83 -17.81
N ILE A 493 26.04 24.34 -16.58
CA ILE A 493 24.93 23.86 -15.75
C ILE A 493 24.00 25.02 -15.38
N ALA A 494 24.53 26.14 -14.88
CA ALA A 494 23.74 27.30 -14.48
C ALA A 494 22.89 27.87 -15.64
N ARG A 495 23.44 27.89 -16.86
CA ARG A 495 22.67 28.28 -18.05
C ARG A 495 21.57 27.26 -18.36
N ALA A 496 21.87 25.97 -18.26
CA ALA A 496 20.94 24.89 -18.56
C ALA A 496 19.82 24.74 -17.52
N MET A 497 20.00 25.21 -16.29
CA MET A 497 18.95 25.32 -15.28
C MET A 497 17.79 26.26 -15.68
N ASN A 498 18.02 27.15 -16.65
CA ASN A 498 16.99 28.00 -17.24
C ASN A 498 16.54 27.52 -18.63
N ALA A 499 17.11 26.41 -19.13
CA ALA A 499 16.64 25.74 -20.33
C ALA A 499 15.58 24.69 -19.96
N ASN A 500 15.09 23.95 -20.96
CA ASN A 500 14.11 22.88 -20.75
C ASN A 500 14.77 21.52 -20.44
N LEU A 501 16.04 21.33 -20.80
CA LEU A 501 16.78 20.08 -20.65
C LEU A 501 18.21 20.32 -20.14
N LEU A 502 18.54 19.66 -19.04
CA LEU A 502 19.83 19.70 -18.35
C LEU A 502 20.44 18.29 -18.33
N MET A 503 21.69 18.14 -18.78
CA MET A 503 22.47 16.91 -18.68
C MET A 503 23.73 17.11 -17.85
N ILE A 504 24.00 16.22 -16.89
CA ILE A 504 25.21 16.27 -16.05
C ILE A 504 25.90 14.90 -16.04
N ASP A 505 27.17 14.86 -16.42
CA ASP A 505 28.04 13.67 -16.40
C ASP A 505 29.44 13.99 -15.86
N GLU A 506 30.04 13.22 -14.95
CA GLU A 506 29.56 12.06 -14.17
C GLU A 506 29.47 12.47 -12.69
N ILE A 507 28.40 12.10 -11.99
CA ILE A 507 28.24 12.26 -10.55
C ILE A 507 28.77 11.01 -9.84
N GLY A 508 29.64 11.22 -8.86
CA GLY A 508 30.11 10.16 -7.99
C GLY A 508 30.64 10.68 -6.67
N LYS A 509 31.71 10.04 -6.19
CA LYS A 509 32.30 10.32 -4.88
C LYS A 509 32.69 11.80 -4.70
N LEU A 510 33.16 12.47 -5.74
CA LEU A 510 33.59 13.87 -5.68
C LEU A 510 32.44 14.80 -5.28
N GLU A 511 31.31 14.69 -5.98
CA GLU A 511 30.11 15.51 -5.73
C GLU A 511 29.45 15.15 -4.39
N LEU A 512 29.55 13.88 -3.98
CA LEU A 512 29.12 13.43 -2.66
C LEU A 512 29.98 13.97 -1.52
N GLU A 513 31.26 14.27 -1.76
CA GLU A 513 32.18 14.85 -0.75
C GLU A 513 32.21 16.39 -0.76
N GLY A 514 31.41 17.03 -1.62
CA GLY A 514 31.29 18.50 -1.66
C GLY A 514 32.10 19.20 -2.75
N GLY A 515 32.73 18.45 -3.66
CA GLY A 515 33.51 19.02 -4.77
C GLY A 515 32.83 18.88 -6.14
N GLY A 516 33.54 19.26 -7.21
CA GLY A 516 33.02 19.14 -8.58
C GLY A 516 31.76 19.98 -8.78
N TRP A 517 30.66 19.33 -9.17
CA TRP A 517 29.36 19.97 -9.44
C TRP A 517 28.46 20.09 -8.19
N HIS A 518 29.00 19.95 -6.99
CA HIS A 518 28.22 19.83 -5.75
C HIS A 518 27.25 21.01 -5.53
N ASP A 519 27.73 22.24 -5.69
CA ASP A 519 26.92 23.44 -5.46
C ASP A 519 25.82 23.58 -6.51
N GLU A 520 26.09 23.21 -7.76
CA GLU A 520 25.08 23.19 -8.82
C GLU A 520 24.04 22.10 -8.58
N LEU A 521 24.42 20.94 -8.05
CA LEU A 521 23.48 19.88 -7.67
C LEU A 521 22.59 20.32 -6.49
N ASN A 522 23.13 21.08 -5.53
CA ASN A 522 22.34 21.68 -4.45
C ASN A 522 21.35 22.75 -4.97
N ALA A 523 21.70 23.44 -6.06
CA ALA A 523 20.90 24.51 -6.65
C ALA A 523 19.94 24.04 -7.77
N LEU A 524 19.77 22.73 -7.98
CA LEU A 524 18.86 22.23 -9.03
C LEU A 524 17.44 22.77 -8.86
N PRO A 525 16.85 23.39 -9.90
CA PRO A 525 15.52 23.97 -9.81
C PRO A 525 14.43 22.89 -9.97
N LEU A 526 14.31 22.02 -8.95
CA LEU A 526 13.36 20.90 -8.95
C LEU A 526 11.89 21.33 -9.05
N GLU A 527 11.58 22.58 -8.69
CA GLU A 527 10.23 23.16 -8.75
C GLU A 527 9.85 23.69 -10.14
N LYS A 528 10.79 23.72 -11.10
CA LYS A 528 10.52 24.14 -12.50
C LYS A 528 10.24 22.93 -13.39
N GLN A 529 9.48 23.13 -14.47
CA GLN A 529 9.39 22.17 -15.56
C GLN A 529 10.73 22.09 -16.30
N LEU A 530 11.58 21.16 -15.86
CA LEU A 530 12.91 20.89 -16.39
C LEU A 530 13.11 19.38 -16.49
N PHE A 531 13.58 18.89 -17.63
CA PHE A 531 14.04 17.52 -17.74
C PHE A 531 15.53 17.44 -17.36
N ILE A 532 15.87 16.67 -16.34
CA ILE A 532 17.23 16.55 -15.81
C ILE A 532 17.72 15.13 -16.06
N VAL A 533 18.85 14.97 -16.75
CA VAL A 533 19.52 13.68 -16.94
C VAL A 533 20.83 13.67 -16.17
N LEU A 534 20.93 12.79 -15.18
CA LEU A 534 22.12 12.64 -14.35
C LEU A 534 22.82 11.32 -14.64
N SER A 535 24.09 11.35 -15.04
CA SER A 535 24.91 10.15 -15.08
C SER A 535 25.53 9.92 -13.71
N VAL A 536 25.18 8.79 -13.09
CA VAL A 536 25.62 8.43 -11.73
C VAL A 536 26.34 7.08 -11.77
N ARG A 537 27.44 6.95 -11.03
CA ARG A 537 28.09 5.63 -10.86
C ARG A 537 27.16 4.66 -10.15
N LEU A 538 27.13 3.41 -10.60
CA LEU A 538 26.23 2.37 -10.08
C LEU A 538 26.24 2.25 -8.55
N GLU A 539 27.41 2.33 -7.94
CA GLU A 539 27.60 2.24 -6.49
C GLU A 539 27.04 3.42 -5.70
N PHE A 540 26.86 4.59 -6.33
CA PHE A 540 26.44 5.85 -5.68
C PHE A 540 25.02 6.28 -6.03
N VAL A 541 24.24 5.46 -6.76
CA VAL A 541 22.88 5.85 -7.21
C VAL A 541 21.98 6.21 -6.03
N ASN A 542 21.95 5.37 -4.99
CA ASN A 542 21.12 5.62 -3.81
C ASN A 542 21.63 6.81 -2.99
N ASP A 543 22.95 6.94 -2.83
CA ASP A 543 23.57 8.04 -2.08
C ASP A 543 23.25 9.40 -2.73
N VAL A 544 23.24 9.46 -4.07
CA VAL A 544 22.86 10.66 -4.84
C VAL A 544 21.36 10.95 -4.70
N ILE A 545 20.51 9.93 -4.77
CA ILE A 545 19.06 10.09 -4.56
C ILE A 545 18.78 10.66 -3.17
N ASP A 546 19.40 10.08 -2.15
CA ASP A 546 19.16 10.44 -0.75
C ASP A 546 19.75 11.82 -0.41
N LYS A 547 20.98 12.13 -0.86
CA LYS A 547 21.66 13.40 -0.55
C LYS A 547 20.95 14.63 -1.13
N TRP A 548 20.44 14.54 -2.36
CA TRP A 548 19.76 15.65 -3.03
C TRP A 548 18.23 15.50 -3.07
N ASN A 549 17.68 14.53 -2.32
CA ASN A 549 16.25 14.23 -2.23
C ASN A 549 15.57 14.15 -3.61
N LEU A 550 16.21 13.44 -4.54
CA LEU A 550 15.77 13.33 -5.93
C LEU A 550 14.75 12.21 -6.08
N HIS A 551 13.65 12.45 -6.78
CA HIS A 551 12.70 11.39 -7.12
C HIS A 551 12.77 11.09 -8.63
N PRO A 552 13.63 10.14 -9.06
CA PRO A 552 13.80 9.85 -10.48
C PRO A 552 12.54 9.21 -11.08
N SER A 553 12.16 9.64 -12.29
CA SER A 553 11.09 9.01 -13.08
C SER A 553 11.51 7.64 -13.61
N ALA A 554 12.81 7.50 -13.91
CA ALA A 554 13.41 6.27 -14.40
C ALA A 554 14.92 6.23 -14.08
N ILE A 555 15.43 5.00 -13.93
CA ILE A 555 16.85 4.71 -13.79
C ILE A 555 17.23 3.77 -14.95
N TYR A 556 18.08 4.23 -15.86
CA TYR A 556 18.51 3.48 -17.04
C TYR A 556 19.90 2.91 -16.82
N ASN A 557 20.05 1.60 -16.96
CA ASN A 557 21.36 0.99 -17.03
C ASN A 557 21.87 1.01 -18.48
N VAL A 558 23.05 1.60 -18.72
CA VAL A 558 23.63 1.75 -20.08
C VAL A 558 23.90 0.40 -20.75
N SER A 559 24.09 -0.69 -19.99
CA SER A 559 24.26 -2.03 -20.57
C SER A 559 22.97 -2.60 -21.17
N GLU A 560 21.80 -2.12 -20.74
CA GLU A 560 20.49 -2.68 -21.08
C GLU A 560 19.64 -1.73 -21.92
N CYS A 561 19.98 -0.44 -21.95
CA CYS A 561 19.21 0.61 -22.59
C CYS A 561 19.90 1.13 -23.86
N LYS A 562 19.10 1.46 -24.88
CA LYS A 562 19.57 2.11 -26.10
C LYS A 562 19.32 3.61 -26.07
N VAL A 563 20.19 4.37 -26.74
CA VAL A 563 20.13 5.84 -26.82
C VAL A 563 18.77 6.32 -27.35
N GLU A 564 18.19 5.62 -28.33
CA GLU A 564 16.92 5.98 -28.93
C GLU A 564 15.76 5.90 -27.93
N THR A 565 15.86 5.05 -26.91
CA THR A 565 14.81 4.89 -25.88
C THR A 565 14.74 6.12 -25.00
N LEU A 566 15.89 6.55 -24.45
CA LEU A 566 15.96 7.75 -23.62
C LEU A 566 15.62 9.01 -24.45
N ALA A 567 16.14 9.13 -25.67
CA ALA A 567 15.82 10.25 -26.55
C ALA A 567 14.31 10.33 -26.84
N SER A 568 13.66 9.19 -27.15
CA SER A 568 12.22 9.17 -27.43
C SER A 568 11.39 9.52 -26.20
N GLU A 569 11.82 9.15 -24.99
CA GLU A 569 11.12 9.50 -23.75
C GLU A 569 11.24 10.99 -23.42
N ILE A 570 12.42 11.59 -23.63
CA ILE A 570 12.63 13.03 -23.50
C ILE A 570 11.76 13.79 -24.51
N ILE A 571 11.66 13.30 -25.75
CA ILE A 571 10.82 13.93 -26.78
C ILE A 571 9.34 13.81 -26.42
N ALA A 572 8.89 12.62 -26.02
CA ALA A 572 7.50 12.39 -25.61
C ALA A 572 7.11 13.26 -24.41
N TYR A 573 8.05 13.54 -23.50
CA TYR A 573 7.85 14.47 -22.40
C TYR A 573 7.50 15.87 -22.89
N PHE A 574 8.24 16.41 -23.87
CA PHE A 574 7.98 17.75 -24.43
C PHE A 574 6.83 17.80 -25.46
N GLU A 575 6.56 16.70 -26.17
CA GLU A 575 5.45 16.62 -27.13
C GLU A 575 4.09 16.42 -26.44
N GLY A 576 4.05 15.77 -25.28
CA GLY A 576 2.84 15.63 -24.46
C GLY A 576 2.40 16.92 -23.74
N GLU A 577 3.20 17.99 -23.83
CA GLU A 577 2.90 19.34 -23.31
C GLU A 577 2.34 20.29 -24.39
N LYS A 578 2.30 19.89 -25.67
CA LYS A 578 1.60 20.62 -26.74
C LYS A 578 0.18 20.10 -26.94
#